data_AF-A0A8T4NJA3-F1
#
_entry.id   AF-A0A8T4NJA3-F1
#
_cell.length_a   1.000
_cell.length_b   1.000
_cell.length_c   1.000
_cell.angle_alpha   90.00
_cell.angle_beta   90.00
_cell.angle_gamma   90.00
#
_symmetry.space_group_name_H-M   'P 1'
#
loop_
_entity.id
_entity.type
_entity.pdbx_description
1 polymer ?
#
loop_
_entity_poly.entity_id
_entity_poly.type
_entity_poly.pdbx_seq_one_letter_code
_entity_poly.pdbx_strand_id
1 'polypeptide(L)' 'MVISNKRNDTAVRISRWLDKAVGDYISDKKMRIKFPSKRNFVDTAVMQLLEEKGVNLESGK' A
#
# COMPACT_ATOMS: atom_id res chain seq x y z
N MET A 1 -12.46 27.41 6.64
CA MET A 1 -11.26 27.27 5.77
C MET A 1 -11.06 25.79 5.51
N VAL A 2 -11.40 25.30 4.32
CA VAL A 2 -11.18 23.88 3.98
C VAL A 2 -9.69 23.75 3.68
N ILE A 3 -8.95 23.12 4.59
CA ILE A 3 -7.53 22.87 4.41
C ILE A 3 -7.40 21.84 3.29
N SER A 4 -7.04 22.30 2.10
CA SER A 4 -6.67 21.43 0.98
C SER A 4 -5.32 20.80 1.33
N ASN A 5 -5.32 19.72 2.13
CA ASN A 5 -4.14 18.89 2.29
C ASN A 5 -3.77 18.38 0.89
N LYS A 6 -2.76 19.00 0.27
CA LYS A 6 -2.17 18.54 -0.98
C LYS A 6 -1.69 17.11 -0.73
N ARG A 7 -2.47 16.13 -1.20
CA ARG A 7 -2.03 14.73 -1.23
C ARG A 7 -0.80 14.68 -2.11
N ASN A 8 0.36 14.47 -1.49
CA ASN A 8 1.60 14.26 -2.20
C ASN A 8 1.66 12.77 -2.56
N ASP A 9 0.80 12.36 -3.49
CA ASP A 9 0.70 10.98 -3.97
C ASP A 9 2.02 10.62 -4.66
N THR A 10 2.92 9.98 -3.92
CA THR A 10 4.17 9.45 -4.49
C THR A 10 3.85 8.15 -5.20
N ALA A 11 3.87 8.18 -6.53
CA ALA A 11 3.69 6.99 -7.33
C ALA A 11 4.99 6.17 -7.37
N VAL A 12 5.01 5.03 -6.67
CA VAL A 12 6.12 4.08 -6.71
C VAL A 12 5.89 3.10 -7.85
N ARG A 13 6.80 3.06 -8.83
CA ARG A 13 6.78 2.05 -9.89
C ARG A 13 7.37 0.75 -9.35
N ILE A 14 6.60 -0.33 -9.44
CA ILE A 14 7.07 -1.68 -9.11
C ILE A 14 7.42 -2.47 -10.37
N SER A 15 8.25 -3.49 -10.23
CA SER A 15 8.60 -4.38 -11.34
C SER A 15 7.37 -5.18 -11.81
N ARG A 16 7.35 -5.53 -13.11
CA ARG A 16 6.26 -6.34 -13.69
C ARG A 16 6.08 -7.69 -12.99
N TRP A 17 7.19 -8.29 -12.56
CA TRP A 17 7.16 -9.56 -11.82
C TRP A 17 6.39 -9.41 -10.51
N LEU A 18 6.65 -8.34 -9.74
CA LEU A 18 5.97 -8.10 -8.47
C LEU A 18 4.48 -7.79 -8.67
N ASP A 19 4.13 -6.98 -9.68
CA ASP A 19 2.72 -6.69 -9.99
C ASP A 19 1.93 -7.96 -10.35
N LYS A 20 2.55 -8.91 -11.05
CA LYS A 20 1.95 -10.20 -11.38
C LYS A 20 1.78 -11.05 -10.11
N ALA A 21 2.84 -11.21 -9.32
CA ALA A 21 2.79 -12.00 -8.09
C ALA A 21 1.73 -11.51 -7.11
N VAL A 22 1.60 -10.18 -6.94
CA VAL A 22 0.53 -9.57 -6.13
C VAL A 22 -0.84 -9.87 -6.73
N GLY A 23 -1.00 -9.74 -8.05
CA GLY A 23 -2.25 -10.05 -8.74
C GLY A 23 -2.69 -11.50 -8.55
N ASP A 24 -1.75 -12.43 -8.70
CA ASP A 24 -2.00 -13.87 -8.52
C ASP A 24 -2.37 -14.16 -7.06
N TYR A 25 -1.69 -13.55 -6.08
CA TYR A 25 -1.98 -13.73 -4.66
C TYR A 25 -3.37 -13.22 -4.25
N ILE A 26 -3.75 -12.01 -4.70
CA ILE A 26 -5.05 -11.43 -4.38
C ILE A 26 -6.18 -11.98 -5.25
N SER A 27 -5.89 -12.87 -6.22
CA SER A 27 -6.93 -13.46 -7.08
C SER A 27 -7.86 -14.41 -6.32
N ASP A 28 -7.43 -14.93 -5.16
CA ASP A 28 -8.25 -15.74 -4.26
C ASP A 28 -9.45 -14.94 -3.73
N LYS A 29 -10.65 -15.54 -3.78
CA LYS A 29 -11.92 -14.90 -3.37
C LYS A 29 -11.88 -14.38 -1.93
N LYS A 30 -11.18 -15.07 -1.01
CA LYS A 30 -11.02 -14.62 0.38
C LYS A 30 -10.11 -13.40 0.46
N MET A 31 -9.04 -13.37 -0.34
CA MET A 31 -8.10 -12.25 -0.38
C MET A 31 -8.70 -11.02 -1.03
N ARG A 32 -9.58 -11.16 -2.05
CA ARG A 32 -10.30 -10.02 -2.66
C ARG A 32 -11.25 -9.31 -1.69
N ILE A 33 -11.85 -10.04 -0.76
CA ILE A 33 -12.72 -9.44 0.28
C ILE A 33 -11.88 -8.62 1.25
N LYS A 34 -10.72 -9.15 1.64
CA LYS A 34 -9.79 -8.47 2.55
C LYS A 34 -9.06 -7.29 1.87
N PHE A 35 -8.73 -7.43 0.59
CA PHE A 35 -7.97 -6.48 -0.20
C PHE A 35 -8.68 -6.21 -1.53
N PRO A 36 -9.55 -5.18 -1.60
CA PRO A 36 -10.36 -4.90 -2.78
C PRO A 36 -9.54 -4.44 -4.01
N SER A 37 -8.27 -4.08 -3.84
CA SER A 37 -7.37 -3.71 -4.93
C SER A 37 -5.91 -4.08 -4.64
N LYS A 38 -5.10 -4.18 -5.71
CA LYS A 38 -3.64 -4.35 -5.61
C LYS A 38 -2.99 -3.24 -4.78
N ARG A 39 -3.43 -1.99 -4.98
CA ARG A 39 -2.92 -0.83 -4.23
C ARG A 39 -3.18 -0.99 -2.74
N ASN A 40 -4.41 -1.32 -2.36
CA ASN A 40 -4.76 -1.53 -0.96
C ASN A 40 -3.93 -2.63 -0.31
N PHE A 41 -3.69 -3.75 -1.01
CA PHE A 41 -2.80 -4.81 -0.54
C PHE A 41 -1.37 -4.31 -0.31
N VAL A 42 -0.78 -3.64 -1.31
CA VAL A 42 0.60 -3.14 -1.23
C VAL A 42 0.74 -2.09 -0.13
N ASP A 43 -0.18 -1.15 -0.03
CA ASP A 43 -0.18 -0.12 1.01
C ASP A 43 -0.23 -0.74 2.41
N THR A 44 -1.13 -1.72 2.64
CA THR A 44 -1.20 -2.44 3.92
C THR A 44 0.07 -3.22 4.23
N ALA A 45 0.64 -3.94 3.25
CA ALA A 45 1.86 -4.70 3.45
C ALA A 45 3.05 -3.80 3.79
N VAL A 46 3.16 -2.63 3.13
CA VAL A 46 4.19 -1.63 3.42
C VAL A 46 4.01 -1.05 4.81
N MET A 47 2.79 -0.68 5.20
CA MET A 47 2.51 -0.16 6.54
C MET A 47 2.90 -1.18 7.62
N GLN A 48 2.49 -2.44 7.48
CA GLN A 48 2.85 -3.51 8.43
C GLN A 48 4.36 -3.68 8.55
N LEU A 49 5.08 -3.70 7.42
CA LEU A 49 6.53 -3.81 7.42
C LEU A 49 7.21 -2.62 8.14
N LEU A 50 6.67 -1.41 7.98
CA LEU A 50 7.21 -0.21 8.62
C LEU A 50 6.96 -0.23 10.14
N GLU A 51 5.78 -0.68 10.57
CA GLU A 51 5.44 -0.90 11.97
C GLU A 51 6.36 -1.96 12.61
N GLU A 52 6.56 -3.10 11.95
CA GLU A 52 7.47 -4.16 12.41
C GLU A 52 8.91 -3.67 12.55
N LYS A 53 9.34 -2.76 11.66
CA LYS A 53 10.68 -2.16 11.71
C LYS A 53 10.80 -1.01 12.71
N GLY A 54 9.73 -0.65 13.41
CA GLY A 54 9.72 0.46 14.37
C GLY A 54 10.00 1.81 13.72
N VAL A 55 9.65 1.99 12.44
CA VAL A 55 9.86 3.26 11.74
C VAL A 55 8.83 4.27 12.28
N ASN A 56 9.32 5.28 13.01
CA ASN A 56 8.49 6.40 13.45
C ASN A 56 8.09 7.27 12.25
N LEU A 57 6.85 7.11 11.78
CA LEU A 57 6.28 7.91 10.69
C LEU A 57 5.95 9.37 11.10
N GLU A 58 6.24 9.77 12.35
CA GLU A 58 5.97 11.11 12.87
C GLU A 58 6.89 12.23 12.32
N SER A 59 7.83 11.93 11.42
CA SER A 59 8.76 12.95 10.87
C SER A 59 8.23 13.73 9.65
N GLY A 60 6.94 13.67 9.34
CA GLY A 60 6.31 14.48 8.30
C GLY A 60 5.54 15.66 8.87
N LYS A 61 6.23 16.72 9.30
CA LYS A 61 5.65 18.06 9.52
C LYS A 61 5.99 18.97 8.35
#